data_AF-A0A950UL17-F1
#
_entry.id   AF-A0A950UL17-F1
#
_cell.length_a   1.000
_cell.length_b   1.000
_cell.length_c   1.000
_cell.angle_alpha   90.00
_cell.angle_beta   90.00
_cell.angle_gamma   90.00
#
_symmetry.space_group_name_H-M   'P 1'
#
loop_
_entity.id
_entity.type
_entity.pdbx_description
1 polymer ?
#
loop_
_entity_poly.entity_id
_entity_poly.type
_entity_poly.pdbx_seq_one_letter_code
_entity_poly.pdbx_strand_id
1 'polypeptide(L)' 'MSRVLERDLDAMVAQATVDAYGEDEELAGFHAVLTDRLVLPFTTRGLGVNVSALTAGILTTSTSFLP' A
#
# COMPACT_ATOMS: atom_id res chain seq x y z
N MET A 1 -7.15 5.72 -17.52
CA MET A 1 -6.70 6.28 -16.24
C MET A 1 -5.60 5.38 -15.69
N SER A 2 -4.40 5.40 -16.27
CA SER A 2 -3.35 4.39 -15.97
C SER A 2 -1.93 4.97 -15.91
N ARG A 3 -1.50 5.76 -16.91
CA ARG A 3 -0.09 6.18 -17.03
C ARG A 3 0.45 7.11 -15.93
N VAL A 4 -0.43 7.90 -15.28
CA VAL A 4 -0.01 8.81 -14.20
C VAL A 4 0.22 8.03 -12.90
N LEU A 5 -0.68 7.08 -12.59
CA LEU A 5 -0.56 6.20 -11.43
C LEU A 5 0.68 5.30 -11.52
N GLU A 6 0.95 4.75 -12.71
CA GLU A 6 2.16 3.95 -12.96
C GLU A 6 3.43 4.75 -12.66
N ARG A 7 3.52 6.00 -13.14
CA ARG A 7 4.68 6.86 -12.91
C ARG A 7 4.85 7.25 -11.44
N ASP A 8 3.76 7.50 -10.74
CA ASP A 8 3.79 7.85 -9.33
C ASP A 8 4.23 6.65 -8.48
N LEU A 9 3.79 5.44 -8.84
CA LEU A 9 4.19 4.20 -8.17
C LEU A 9 5.67 3.87 -8.46
N ASP A 10 6.14 4.01 -9.71
CA ASP A 10 7.54 3.84 -10.07
C ASP A 10 8.44 4.81 -9.29
N ALA A 11 8.00 6.05 -9.11
CA ALA A 11 8.73 7.03 -8.30
C ALA A 11 8.76 6.65 -6.81
N MET A 12 7.70 6.03 -6.29
CA MET A 12 7.69 5.50 -4.92
C MET A 12 8.68 4.35 -4.75
N VAL A 13 8.71 3.42 -5.70
CA VAL A 13 9.66 2.29 -5.68
C VAL A 13 11.10 2.79 -5.81
N ALA A 14 11.37 3.71 -6.73
CA ALA A 14 12.70 4.29 -6.89
C ALA A 14 13.18 5.01 -5.62
N GLN A 15 12.31 5.75 -4.95
CA GLN A 15 12.64 6.39 -3.67
C GLN A 15 12.88 5.37 -2.56
N ALA A 16 12.08 4.31 -2.50
CA ALA A 16 12.17 3.28 -1.46
C ALA A 16 13.44 2.41 -1.54
N THR A 17 14.01 2.28 -2.74
CA THR A 17 15.11 1.34 -3.02
C THR A 17 16.47 2.01 -3.25
N VAL A 18 16.52 3.35 -3.35
CA VAL A 18 17.75 4.10 -3.68
C VAL A 18 18.92 3.87 -2.71
N ASP A 19 18.61 3.61 -1.43
CA ASP A 19 19.59 3.36 -0.36
C ASP A 19 19.33 2.03 0.35
N ALA A 20 18.64 1.10 -0.33
CA ALA A 20 18.37 -0.23 0.21
C ALA A 20 19.43 -1.23 -0.26
N TYR A 21 19.98 -1.99 0.67
CA TYR A 21 20.96 -3.06 0.46
C TYR A 21 20.35 -4.42 0.81
N GLY A 22 19.45 -4.88 -0.05
CA GLY A 22 18.81 -6.19 0.05
C GLY A 22 17.34 -6.14 0.45
N GLU A 23 16.68 -7.29 0.38
CA GLU A 23 15.22 -7.42 0.43
C GLU A 23 14.59 -6.84 1.71
N ASP A 24 15.25 -7.00 2.86
CA ASP A 24 14.75 -6.48 4.14
C ASP A 24 14.69 -4.95 4.15
N GLU A 25 15.72 -4.30 3.61
CA GLU A 25 15.79 -2.84 3.53
C GLU A 25 14.87 -2.29 2.45
N GLU A 26 14.72 -2.99 1.32
CA GLU A 26 13.77 -2.64 0.26
C GLU A 26 12.33 -2.70 0.79
N LEU A 27 11.99 -3.74 1.55
CA LEU A 27 10.67 -3.88 2.18
C LEU A 27 10.40 -2.75 3.18
N ALA A 28 11.36 -2.47 4.06
CA ALA A 28 11.24 -1.41 5.05
C ALA A 28 11.11 -0.02 4.40
N GLY A 29 11.95 0.26 3.40
CA GLY A 29 11.93 1.50 2.63
C GLY A 29 10.61 1.69 1.90
N PHE A 30 10.09 0.64 1.26
CA PHE A 30 8.82 0.72 0.53
C PHE A 30 7.63 0.93 1.46
N HIS A 31 7.59 0.24 2.61
CA HIS A 31 6.58 0.46 3.63
C HIS A 31 6.59 1.90 4.18
N ALA A 32 7.78 2.48 4.40
CA ALA A 32 7.92 3.86 4.86
C ALA A 32 7.38 4.86 3.82
N VAL A 33 7.76 4.72 2.55
CA VAL A 33 7.27 5.59 1.46
C VAL A 33 5.76 5.46 1.27
N LEU A 34 5.21 4.25 1.36
CA LEU A 34 3.77 4.03 1.31
C LEU A 34 3.04 4.73 2.47
N THR A 35 3.55 4.60 3.69
CA THR A 35 2.92 5.20 4.88
C THR A 35 2.91 6.72 4.81
N ASP A 36 3.96 7.34 4.24
CA ASP A 36 4.05 8.79 4.06
C ASP A 36 3.12 9.30 2.95
N ARG A 37 2.95 8.54 1.86
CA ARG A 37 2.16 8.97 0.69
C ARG A 37 0.68 8.57 0.71
N LEU A 38 0.30 7.53 1.45
CA LEU A 38 -1.10 7.11 1.52
C LEU A 38 -1.86 7.94 2.55
N VAL A 39 -2.96 8.56 2.09
CA VAL A 39 -3.95 9.14 2.99
C VAL A 39 -4.80 8.01 3.56
N LEU A 40 -4.70 7.79 4.87
CA LEU A 40 -5.46 6.79 5.61
C LEU A 40 -6.46 7.45 6.57
N PRO A 41 -7.59 6.80 6.87
CA PRO A 41 -8.08 5.55 6.29
C PRO A 41 -8.75 5.76 4.91
N PHE A 42 -8.77 4.72 4.06
CA PHE A 42 -9.56 4.72 2.82
C PHE A 42 -10.22 3.37 2.54
N THR A 43 -11.28 3.39 1.72
CA THR A 43 -11.98 2.17 1.25
C THR A 43 -11.65 1.91 -0.21
N THR A 44 -11.32 0.66 -0.53
CA THR A 44 -11.01 0.20 -1.89
C THR A 44 -11.64 -1.16 -2.17
N ARG A 45 -11.54 -1.63 -3.41
CA ARG A 45 -11.99 -2.97 -3.81
C ARG A 45 -10.78 -3.89 -4.01
N GLY A 46 -10.65 -4.91 -3.16
CA GLY A 46 -9.68 -5.99 -3.31
C GLY A 46 -10.40 -7.27 -3.72
N LEU A 47 -9.95 -7.95 -4.78
CA LEU A 47 -10.54 -9.22 -5.24
C LEU A 47 -12.09 -9.22 -5.36
N GLY A 48 -12.69 -8.09 -5.72
CA GLY A 48 -14.14 -7.94 -5.84
C GLY A 48 -14.88 -7.58 -4.54
N VAL A 49 -14.23 -7.61 -3.38
CA VAL A 49 -14.80 -7.23 -2.08
C VAL A 49 -14.37 -5.82 -1.66
N ASN A 50 -15.25 -5.10 -0.96
CA ASN A 50 -14.88 -3.81 -0.36
C ASN A 50 -14.03 -4.06 0.89
N VAL A 51 -12.87 -3.39 0.94
CA VAL A 51 -11.89 -3.50 2.02
C VAL A 51 -11.49 -2.11 2.46
N SER A 52 -11.21 -1.96 3.76
CA SER A 52 -10.69 -0.72 4.33
C SER A 52 -9.22 -0.87 4.66
N ALA A 53 -8.40 0.03 4.12
CA ALA A 53 -7.02 0.19 4.54
C ALA A 53 -6.99 1.18 5.71
N LEU A 54 -6.56 0.69 6.88
CA LEU A 54 -6.40 1.47 8.10
C LEU A 54 -4.93 1.83 8.35
N THR A 55 -4.03 1.07 7.75
CA THR A 55 -2.58 1.24 7.75
C THR A 55 -2.08 1.02 6.32
N ALA A 56 -0.78 1.19 6.04
CA ALA A 56 -0.19 0.82 4.75
C ALA A 56 -0.29 -0.70 4.45
N GLY A 57 -0.83 -1.49 5.39
CA GLY A 57 -1.32 -2.86 5.19
C GLY A 57 -2.83 -2.95 4.98
N ILE A 58 -3.25 -3.94 4.19
CA ILE A 58 -4.66 -4.23 3.92
C ILE A 58 -5.20 -5.21 4.97
N LEU A 59 -6.25 -4.82 5.69
CA LEU A 59 -6.99 -5.70 6.60
C LEU A 59 -8.30 -6.09 5.93
N THR A 60 -8.51 -7.39 5.68
CA THR A 60 -9.82 -7.87 5.20
C THR A 60 -10.78 -7.91 6.38
N THR A 61 -11.78 -7.05 6.40
CA THR A 61 -12.91 -7.18 7.33
C THR A 61 -13.85 -8.26 6.80
N SER A 62 -13.52 -9.52 7.06
CA SER A 62 -14.50 -10.61 6.97
C SER A 62 -15.53 -10.39 8.07
N THR A 63 -16.64 -9.75 7.72
CA THR A 63 -17.85 -9.73 8.55
C THR A 63 -18.40 -11.16 8.61
N SER A 64 -17.98 -11.91 9.60
CA SER A 64 -18.81 -12.93 10.25
C SER A 64 -19.13 -12.43 11.65
N PHE A 65 -20.00 -11.42 11.69
CA PHE A 65 -20.83 -11.16 12.87
C PHE A 65 -22.21 -11.77 12.54
N LEU A 66 -22.39 -13.03 12.87
CA LEU A 66 -23.72 -13.61 13.08
C LEU A 66 -23.90 -13.74 14.60
N PRO A 67 -25.12 -13.50 15.12
CA PRO A 67 -25.40 -13.24 16.53
C PRO A 67 -25.08 -14.41 17.45
#